data_AF-A0A1X2J0E6-F1
#
_entry.id   AF-A0A1X2J0E6-F1
#
_cell.length_a   1.000
_cell.length_b   1.000
_cell.length_c   1.000
_cell.angle_alpha   90.00
_cell.angle_beta   90.00
_cell.angle_gamma   90.00
#
_symmetry.space_group_name_H-M   'P 1'
#
loop_
_entity.id
_entity.type
_entity.pdbx_description
1 polymer ?
#
loop_
_entity_poly.entity_id
_entity_poly.type
_entity_poly.pdbx_seq_one_letter_code
_entity_poly.pdbx_strand_id
1 'polypeptide(L)'
;MLFIQCLTSIVGLVLFISPLVTTLPIHPALDSNGGGQVFANRRMTLQEEQHKQQSWFAPSALDDSTTSPLEDHTDDIDESDFYVDLNRFSQLLSAHIMTEHLDSAVTTLSKKLAAQIQNSVQLIIRPYDSTATEQQPWNYQNNDDDEDVDIRLLIEQLEGAVGSYIEDQLPTLWYRHPSFAALDSVSLRSFMEQTVLTHCPLVKLNGEPVTDDELIQQQQHRYISHQCLQPFARTFSTSLDDFIKQNMQSTLVEIVRDDLPHLLIRTDNHLLAILNHFNTFLLSARSQLLTDLTSLQNHQHATSWSFLSDVDTVGALLDSISDGENKADSLIHSMHQYSVLAKVSIAGV
;
A
#
# COMPACT_ATOMS: atom_id res chain seq x y z
N MET A 1 -12.48 28.62 -11.27
CA MET A 1 -13.80 28.12 -11.72
C MET A 1 -13.56 27.16 -12.87
N LEU A 2 -13.96 25.89 -12.68
CA LEU A 2 -14.24 24.86 -13.69
C LEU A 2 -13.10 24.35 -14.59
N PHE A 3 -12.49 23.22 -14.21
CA PHE A 3 -12.11 22.13 -15.12
C PHE A 3 -11.95 20.81 -14.34
N ILE A 4 -13.01 20.39 -13.64
CA ILE A 4 -13.16 19.03 -13.08
C ILE A 4 -14.63 18.65 -13.23
N GLN A 5 -15.01 18.21 -14.43
CA GLN A 5 -16.31 17.59 -14.71
C GLN A 5 -16.27 16.98 -16.12
N CYS A 6 -15.63 15.82 -16.27
CA CYS A 6 -15.88 14.98 -17.46
C CYS A 6 -15.55 13.48 -17.30
N LEU A 7 -15.13 12.99 -16.12
CA LEU A 7 -14.75 11.58 -15.95
C LEU A 7 -15.60 10.78 -14.95
N THR A 8 -16.78 11.27 -14.57
CA THR A 8 -17.71 10.52 -13.70
C THR A 8 -18.88 9.88 -14.44
N SER A 9 -18.87 9.80 -15.78
CA SER A 9 -20.04 9.35 -16.56
C SER A 9 -19.93 7.97 -17.24
N ILE A 10 -18.91 7.16 -16.97
CA ILE A 10 -18.74 5.84 -17.64
C ILE A 10 -18.69 4.64 -16.67
N VAL A 11 -18.88 4.84 -15.36
CA VAL A 11 -18.96 3.73 -14.38
C VAL A 11 -20.40 3.22 -14.16
N GLY A 12 -21.38 3.74 -14.92
CA GLY A 12 -22.81 3.52 -14.66
C GLY A 12 -23.54 2.44 -15.47
N LEU A 13 -22.87 1.61 -16.29
CA LEU A 13 -23.61 0.82 -17.29
C LEU A 13 -23.05 -0.58 -17.59
N VAL A 14 -22.74 -1.38 -16.56
CA VAL A 14 -22.49 -2.84 -16.71
C VAL A 14 -23.16 -3.66 -15.59
N LEU A 15 -24.41 -3.35 -15.26
CA LEU A 15 -25.27 -4.25 -14.49
C LEU A 15 -26.66 -4.25 -15.11
N PHE A 16 -26.97 -5.22 -15.97
CA PHE A 16 -28.29 -5.84 -16.17
C PHE A 16 -28.27 -6.71 -17.44
N ILE A 17 -27.80 -7.97 -17.34
CA ILE A 17 -28.34 -9.07 -18.15
C ILE A 17 -28.34 -10.33 -17.27
N SER A 18 -29.51 -10.69 -16.75
CA SER A 18 -29.81 -12.04 -16.25
C SER A 18 -30.32 -12.89 -17.41
N PRO A 19 -30.05 -14.20 -17.46
CA PRO A 19 -30.92 -15.12 -18.16
C PRO A 19 -31.86 -15.83 -17.18
N LEU A 20 -33.13 -15.83 -17.59
CA LEU A 20 -34.23 -16.67 -17.11
C LEU A 20 -33.78 -18.13 -16.91
N VAL A 21 -34.04 -18.69 -15.73
CA VAL A 21 -34.02 -20.13 -15.49
C VAL A 21 -35.46 -20.63 -15.47
N THR A 22 -35.74 -21.56 -16.37
CA THR A 22 -37.03 -22.26 -16.53
C THR A 22 -37.26 -23.28 -15.40
N THR A 23 -38.52 -23.44 -15.04
CA THR A 23 -39.06 -24.21 -13.90
C THR A 23 -39.22 -25.72 -14.12
N LEU A 24 -38.90 -26.49 -13.06
CA LEU A 24 -39.50 -27.77 -12.57
C LEU A 24 -39.27 -29.11 -13.34
N PRO A 25 -39.40 -30.31 -12.69
CA PRO A 25 -40.10 -30.59 -11.42
C PRO A 25 -39.37 -31.45 -10.34
N ILE A 26 -40.10 -31.54 -9.23
CA ILE A 26 -39.87 -32.12 -7.90
C ILE A 26 -39.90 -33.67 -7.86
N HIS A 27 -39.04 -34.29 -7.03
CA HIS A 27 -39.40 -35.41 -6.13
C HIS A 27 -38.38 -35.56 -4.95
N PRO A 28 -38.77 -36.13 -3.78
CA PRO A 28 -38.15 -35.88 -2.48
C PRO A 28 -37.31 -37.03 -1.86
N ALA A 29 -36.64 -36.69 -0.75
CA ALA A 29 -36.05 -37.52 0.32
C ALA A 29 -34.65 -38.13 0.00
N LEU A 30 -33.64 -38.18 0.89
CA LEU A 30 -33.55 -38.18 2.36
C LEU A 30 -32.27 -37.46 2.86
N ASP A 31 -32.39 -36.91 4.08
CA ASP A 31 -31.42 -36.78 5.17
C ASP A 31 -29.92 -37.01 4.94
N SER A 32 -29.10 -35.99 5.24
CA SER A 32 -27.94 -36.15 6.15
C SER A 32 -27.29 -34.79 6.45
N ASN A 33 -27.59 -34.27 7.64
CA ASN A 33 -26.68 -33.72 8.64
C ASN A 33 -25.29 -33.21 8.16
N GLY A 34 -25.04 -31.89 8.28
CA GLY A 34 -23.72 -31.29 8.13
C GLY A 34 -23.71 -29.83 8.54
N GLY A 35 -23.04 -29.54 9.66
CA GLY A 35 -22.99 -28.25 10.34
C GLY A 35 -22.38 -27.11 9.52
N GLY A 36 -22.69 -25.90 9.96
CA GLY A 36 -22.51 -24.66 9.21
C GLY A 36 -21.08 -24.19 9.01
N GLN A 37 -20.96 -23.14 8.19
CA GLN A 37 -20.33 -21.89 8.57
C GLN A 37 -20.85 -20.80 7.62
N VAL A 38 -21.46 -19.78 8.22
CA VAL A 38 -21.89 -18.54 7.57
C VAL A 38 -20.65 -17.67 7.44
N PHE A 39 -20.05 -17.58 6.26
CA PHE A 39 -19.08 -16.53 5.97
C PHE A 39 -19.84 -15.26 5.59
N ALA A 40 -19.92 -14.35 6.56
CA ALA A 40 -20.39 -13.00 6.34
C ALA A 40 -19.40 -12.27 5.39
N ASN A 41 -19.91 -11.85 4.24
CA ASN A 41 -19.30 -10.84 3.39
C ASN A 41 -19.21 -9.52 4.18
N ARG A 42 -18.11 -9.29 4.89
CA ARG A 42 -17.79 -7.98 5.47
C ARG A 42 -17.04 -7.17 4.42
N ARG A 43 -17.80 -6.50 3.57
CA ARG A 43 -17.32 -5.40 2.73
C ARG A 43 -16.84 -4.30 3.68
N MET A 44 -15.52 -4.21 3.91
CA MET A 44 -14.93 -3.10 4.64
C MET A 44 -15.11 -1.83 3.81
N THR A 45 -16.04 -0.97 4.23
CA THR A 45 -16.08 0.44 3.87
C THR A 45 -14.93 1.15 4.58
N LEU A 46 -13.71 0.94 4.08
CA LEU A 46 -12.47 1.57 4.58
C LEU A 46 -12.44 3.10 4.37
N GLN A 47 -13.40 3.65 3.62
CA GLN A 47 -13.46 5.09 3.33
C GLN A 47 -14.31 5.90 4.31
N GLU A 48 -15.19 5.27 5.10
CA GLU A 48 -16.12 5.98 6.00
C GLU A 48 -15.65 6.04 7.46
N GLU A 49 -14.76 5.14 7.90
CA GLU A 49 -14.14 5.23 9.23
C GLU A 49 -12.92 6.17 9.30
N GLN A 50 -12.20 6.42 8.19
CA GLN A 50 -11.12 7.41 8.15
C GLN A 50 -11.62 8.85 8.41
N HIS A 51 -12.83 9.19 7.96
CA HIS A 51 -13.42 10.51 8.23
C HIS A 51 -13.88 10.70 9.69
N LYS A 52 -14.13 9.62 10.44
CA LYS A 52 -14.54 9.71 11.85
C LYS A 52 -13.36 9.82 12.83
N GLN A 53 -12.19 9.29 12.49
CA GLN A 53 -11.00 9.42 13.35
C GLN A 53 -10.25 10.76 13.17
N GLN A 54 -10.36 11.42 12.02
CA GLN A 54 -9.79 12.77 11.83
C GLN A 54 -10.56 13.89 12.56
N SER A 55 -11.77 13.61 13.08
CA SER A 55 -12.59 14.61 13.79
C SER A 55 -12.11 14.95 15.21
N TRP A 56 -11.11 14.25 15.76
CA TRP A 56 -10.64 14.46 17.15
C TRP A 56 -9.42 15.39 17.29
N PHE A 57 -8.90 15.92 16.17
CA PHE A 57 -7.69 16.75 16.17
C PHE A 57 -7.87 18.07 15.41
N ALA A 58 -8.98 18.78 15.64
CA ALA A 58 -9.07 20.19 15.24
C ALA A 58 -8.49 21.06 16.36
N PRO A 59 -7.36 21.77 16.15
CA PRO A 59 -6.93 22.82 17.06
C PRO A 59 -7.99 23.93 17.03
N SER A 60 -8.48 24.33 18.20
CA SER A 60 -9.39 25.47 18.30
C SER A 60 -8.68 26.71 17.75
N ALA A 61 -9.27 27.32 16.72
CA ALA A 61 -8.86 28.60 16.19
C ALA A 61 -8.99 29.65 17.31
N LEU A 62 -7.85 30.05 17.87
CA LEU A 62 -7.71 31.24 18.69
C LEU A 62 -7.37 32.40 17.76
N ASP A 63 -8.19 33.45 17.84
CA ASP A 63 -7.97 34.75 17.22
C ASP A 63 -6.55 35.25 17.49
N ASP A 64 -5.82 35.61 16.42
CA ASP A 64 -4.65 36.46 16.56
C ASP A 64 -4.72 37.62 15.55
N SER A 65 -4.97 38.79 16.13
CA SER A 65 -4.59 40.06 15.53
C SER A 65 -3.96 40.92 16.62
N THR A 66 -2.71 40.67 16.98
CA THR A 66 -1.79 41.73 17.40
C THR A 66 -0.34 41.37 17.06
N THR A 67 0.15 41.96 15.98
CA THR A 67 1.53 41.93 15.54
C THR A 67 2.42 42.64 16.56
N SER A 68 3.18 41.87 17.35
CA SER A 68 4.36 42.33 18.08
C SER A 68 5.57 41.52 17.61
N PRO A 69 6.74 42.14 17.42
CA PRO A 69 7.95 41.44 17.02
C PRO A 69 8.47 40.63 18.21
N LEU A 70 8.20 39.33 18.21
CA LEU A 70 8.68 38.41 19.23
C LEU A 70 10.12 38.01 18.93
N GLU A 71 10.98 38.25 19.89
CA GLU A 71 12.37 37.79 19.95
C GLU A 71 12.42 36.26 20.00
N ASP A 72 13.39 35.71 19.27
CA ASP A 72 13.77 34.32 19.16
C ASP A 72 14.34 33.81 20.50
N HIS A 73 13.46 33.54 21.47
CA HIS A 73 13.79 32.81 22.70
C HIS A 73 13.53 31.31 22.48
N THR A 74 14.46 30.63 21.83
CA THR A 74 14.66 29.18 21.98
C THR A 74 15.58 28.88 23.18
N ASP A 75 15.50 29.70 24.24
CA ASP A 75 16.26 29.50 25.47
C ASP A 75 15.56 28.43 26.32
N ASP A 76 16.31 27.37 26.60
CA ASP A 76 16.16 26.47 27.74
C ASP A 76 14.76 25.89 27.96
N ILE A 77 14.27 25.05 27.02
CA ILE A 77 13.52 23.87 27.47
C ILE A 77 14.54 23.04 28.23
N ASP A 78 14.62 23.32 29.54
CA ASP A 78 15.39 22.61 30.53
C ASP A 78 15.36 21.12 30.16
N GLU A 79 16.55 20.54 29.93
CA GLU A 79 16.84 19.13 29.65
C GLU A 79 16.48 18.26 30.88
N SER A 80 15.40 18.66 31.56
CA SER A 80 14.76 18.09 32.72
C SER A 80 14.56 16.61 32.50
N ASP A 81 15.14 15.81 33.40
CA ASP A 81 14.92 14.38 33.44
C ASP A 81 13.42 14.14 33.62
N PHE A 82 12.78 13.65 32.56
CA PHE A 82 11.36 13.32 32.57
C PHE A 82 11.13 11.90 32.11
N TYR A 83 10.00 11.36 32.54
CA TYR A 83 9.59 10.01 32.21
C TYR A 83 8.66 10.02 31.00
N VAL A 84 8.88 9.07 30.11
CA VAL A 84 8.10 8.85 28.89
C VAL A 84 7.21 7.64 29.12
N ASP A 85 5.91 7.77 28.87
CA ASP A 85 4.99 6.63 28.76
C ASP A 85 5.30 5.88 27.46
N LEU A 86 5.89 4.70 27.60
CA LEU A 86 6.34 3.87 26.48
C LEU A 86 5.18 3.43 25.58
N ASN A 87 4.01 3.14 26.15
CA ASN A 87 2.83 2.72 25.40
C ASN A 87 2.32 3.87 24.53
N ARG A 88 2.22 5.07 25.10
CA ARG A 88 1.81 6.27 24.36
C ARG A 88 2.85 6.67 23.32
N PHE A 89 4.13 6.59 23.65
CA PHE A 89 5.22 6.86 22.71
C PHE A 89 5.18 5.92 21.51
N SER A 90 5.08 4.60 21.75
CA SER A 90 5.00 3.60 20.68
C SER A 90 3.77 3.82 19.80
N GLN A 91 2.62 4.18 20.41
CA GLN A 91 1.39 4.49 19.68
C GLN A 91 1.54 5.70 18.75
N LEU A 92 2.11 6.80 19.23
CA LEU A 92 2.30 8.00 18.42
C LEU A 92 3.28 7.75 17.27
N LEU A 93 4.40 7.11 17.57
CA LEU A 93 5.43 6.84 16.57
C LEU A 93 4.97 5.85 15.51
N SER A 94 4.31 4.76 15.90
CA SER A 94 3.74 3.79 14.95
C SER A 94 2.69 4.44 14.06
N ALA A 95 1.79 5.28 14.59
CA ALA A 95 0.82 5.99 13.79
C ALA A 95 1.49 6.87 12.73
N HIS A 96 2.52 7.64 13.11
CA HIS A 96 3.30 8.46 12.18
C HIS A 96 3.95 7.63 11.06
N ILE A 97 4.56 6.51 11.42
CA ILE A 97 5.21 5.62 10.44
C ILE A 97 4.20 5.02 9.48
N MET A 98 3.05 4.56 9.98
CA MET A 98 2.00 3.99 9.14
C MET A 98 1.51 5.00 8.11
N THR A 99 1.16 6.21 8.55
CA THR A 99 0.47 7.19 7.68
C THR A 99 1.41 7.93 6.74
N GLU A 100 2.57 8.36 7.24
CA GLU A 100 3.48 9.21 6.45
C GLU A 100 4.43 8.37 5.58
N HIS A 101 4.86 7.21 6.08
CA HIS A 101 5.91 6.43 5.45
C HIS A 101 5.37 5.17 4.76
N LEU A 102 4.67 4.31 5.50
CA LEU A 102 4.28 2.99 5.01
C LEU A 102 3.21 3.08 3.90
N ASP A 103 2.15 3.86 4.10
CA ASP A 103 1.09 4.04 3.10
C ASP A 103 1.64 4.65 1.79
N SER A 104 2.55 5.62 1.92
CA SER A 104 3.24 6.25 0.79
C SER A 104 4.12 5.23 0.05
N ALA A 105 4.86 4.40 0.78
CA ALA A 105 5.71 3.37 0.22
C ALA A 105 4.90 2.29 -0.52
N VAL A 106 3.83 1.78 0.09
CA VAL A 106 2.91 0.81 -0.53
C VAL A 106 2.31 1.38 -1.81
N THR A 107 1.86 2.62 -1.79
CA THR A 107 1.28 3.30 -2.97
C THR A 107 2.32 3.44 -4.09
N THR A 108 3.53 3.89 -3.75
CA THR A 108 4.61 4.11 -4.72
C THR A 108 5.11 2.81 -5.34
N LEU A 109 5.29 1.77 -4.53
CA LEU A 109 5.66 0.44 -4.98
C LEU A 109 4.58 -0.16 -5.87
N SER A 110 3.30 -0.03 -5.48
CA SER A 110 2.17 -0.53 -6.26
C SER A 110 2.10 0.14 -7.64
N LYS A 111 2.27 1.46 -7.71
CA LYS A 111 2.36 2.21 -8.97
C LYS A 111 3.49 1.74 -9.87
N LYS A 112 4.69 1.57 -9.30
CA LYS A 112 5.86 1.10 -10.05
C LYS A 112 5.66 -0.31 -10.60
N LEU A 113 5.11 -1.21 -9.78
CA LEU A 113 4.80 -2.57 -10.20
C LEU A 113 3.73 -2.60 -11.30
N ALA A 114 2.66 -1.81 -11.14
CA ALA A 114 1.62 -1.67 -12.15
C ALA A 114 2.16 -1.15 -13.48
N ALA A 115 3.02 -0.12 -13.45
CA ALA A 115 3.66 0.42 -14.65
C ALA A 115 4.56 -0.63 -15.36
N GLN A 116 5.30 -1.43 -14.60
CA GLN A 116 6.10 -2.52 -15.16
C GLN A 116 5.22 -3.58 -15.85
N ILE A 117 4.11 -3.96 -15.23
CA ILE A 117 3.15 -4.91 -15.79
C ILE A 117 2.50 -4.33 -17.05
N GLN A 118 2.05 -3.08 -16.99
CA GLN A 118 1.49 -2.36 -18.14
C GLN A 118 2.45 -2.38 -19.32
N ASN A 119 3.72 -2.00 -19.12
CA ASN A 119 4.74 -1.98 -20.16
C ASN A 119 5.07 -3.38 -20.72
N SER A 120 4.72 -4.43 -19.98
CA SER A 120 4.91 -5.82 -20.41
C SER A 120 3.75 -6.35 -21.25
N VAL A 121 2.56 -5.74 -21.16
CA VAL A 121 1.43 -6.09 -22.03
C VAL A 121 1.68 -5.49 -23.41
N GLN A 122 1.74 -6.33 -24.43
CA GLN A 122 1.84 -5.88 -25.82
C GLN A 122 0.58 -6.29 -26.58
N LEU A 123 -0.10 -5.31 -27.16
CA LEU A 123 -1.22 -5.53 -28.07
C LEU A 123 -0.70 -5.48 -29.50
N ILE A 124 -0.98 -6.53 -30.27
CA ILE A 124 -0.53 -6.67 -31.65
C ILE A 124 -1.73 -6.60 -32.59
N ILE A 125 -1.64 -5.76 -33.61
CA ILE A 125 -2.60 -5.69 -34.70
C ILE A 125 -2.19 -6.72 -35.74
N ARG A 126 -3.09 -7.64 -36.11
CA ARG A 126 -2.87 -8.58 -37.21
C ARG A 126 -3.82 -8.27 -38.38
N PRO A 127 -3.28 -7.94 -39.57
CA PRO A 127 -4.11 -7.87 -40.76
C PRO A 127 -4.60 -9.28 -41.12
N TYR A 128 -5.87 -9.40 -41.50
CA TYR A 128 -6.55 -10.68 -41.73
C TYR A 128 -6.09 -11.41 -43.02
N ASP A 129 -5.23 -10.79 -43.84
CA ASP A 129 -4.86 -11.36 -45.15
C ASP A 129 -3.83 -12.49 -45.04
N SER A 130 -4.37 -13.69 -44.92
CA SER A 130 -3.66 -14.96 -44.82
C SER A 130 -3.15 -15.37 -46.21
N THR A 131 -1.85 -15.24 -46.51
CA THR A 131 -1.01 -16.18 -47.31
C THR A 131 0.42 -15.68 -47.62
N ALA A 132 0.95 -14.61 -47.03
CA ALA A 132 2.32 -14.18 -47.28
C ALA A 132 3.27 -14.59 -46.16
N THR A 133 3.96 -15.72 -46.39
CA THR A 133 5.26 -16.05 -45.81
C THR A 133 6.20 -14.86 -46.04
N GLU A 134 6.45 -14.04 -45.02
CA GLU A 134 7.73 -13.37 -44.74
C GLU A 134 7.53 -12.32 -43.65
N GLN A 135 8.24 -12.51 -42.54
CA GLN A 135 8.46 -11.50 -41.51
C GLN A 135 9.28 -10.35 -42.12
N GLN A 136 8.63 -9.38 -42.76
CA GLN A 136 9.27 -8.11 -43.08
C GLN A 136 8.86 -7.04 -42.06
N PRO A 137 9.82 -6.28 -41.50
CA PRO A 137 9.53 -5.17 -40.62
C PRO A 137 8.85 -4.05 -41.41
N TRP A 138 7.62 -3.77 -40.99
CA TRP A 138 6.69 -2.70 -41.37
C TRP A 138 7.28 -1.52 -42.16
N ASN A 139 7.01 -1.48 -43.47
CA ASN A 139 7.04 -0.23 -44.24
C ASN A 139 5.59 0.26 -44.37
N TYR A 140 5.16 1.12 -43.45
CA TYR A 140 3.88 1.82 -43.46
C TYR A 140 3.81 2.72 -44.70
N GLN A 141 3.06 2.32 -45.73
CA GLN A 141 2.75 3.25 -46.81
C GLN A 141 1.33 3.05 -47.34
N ASN A 142 0.46 3.90 -46.80
CA ASN A 142 -0.76 4.48 -47.39
C ASN A 142 -1.90 3.51 -47.74
N ASN A 143 -2.99 3.56 -46.95
CA ASN A 143 -4.34 3.94 -47.47
C ASN A 143 -5.54 3.83 -46.49
N ASP A 144 -5.36 3.76 -45.16
CA ASP A 144 -6.47 3.99 -44.22
C ASP A 144 -5.93 4.62 -42.92
N ASP A 145 -5.62 5.91 -42.99
CA ASP A 145 -5.01 6.64 -41.86
C ASP A 145 -6.00 6.80 -40.67
N ASP A 146 -7.32 6.77 -40.91
CA ASP A 146 -8.33 6.95 -39.86
C ASP A 146 -8.53 5.67 -39.01
N GLU A 147 -8.56 4.47 -39.62
CA GLU A 147 -8.72 3.21 -38.88
C GLU A 147 -7.47 2.89 -38.03
N ASP A 148 -6.28 3.28 -38.49
CA ASP A 148 -5.03 3.12 -37.74
C ASP A 148 -4.98 4.01 -36.48
N VAL A 149 -5.48 5.25 -36.57
CA VAL A 149 -5.55 6.16 -35.41
C VAL A 149 -6.48 5.62 -34.33
N ASP A 150 -7.66 5.14 -34.70
CA ASP A 150 -8.64 4.60 -33.75
C ASP A 150 -8.14 3.31 -33.08
N ILE A 151 -7.47 2.43 -33.83
CA ILE A 151 -6.90 1.20 -33.28
C ILE A 151 -5.73 1.51 -32.33
N ARG A 152 -4.86 2.46 -32.67
CA ARG A 152 -3.77 2.90 -31.79
C ARG A 152 -4.30 3.51 -30.50
N LEU A 153 -5.32 4.36 -30.60
CA LEU A 153 -5.98 4.93 -29.42
C LEU A 153 -6.60 3.84 -28.54
N LEU A 154 -7.24 2.84 -29.14
CA LEU A 154 -7.80 1.71 -28.41
C LEU A 154 -6.71 0.90 -27.69
N ILE A 155 -5.56 0.68 -28.33
CA ILE A 155 -4.41 0.02 -27.72
C ILE A 155 -3.92 0.80 -26.50
N GLU A 156 -3.68 2.11 -26.64
CA GLU A 156 -3.23 2.97 -25.54
C GLU A 156 -4.24 2.99 -24.38
N GLN A 157 -5.53 3.02 -24.69
CA GLN A 157 -6.60 2.95 -23.69
C GLN A 157 -6.62 1.61 -22.94
N LEU A 158 -6.45 0.49 -23.65
CA LEU A 158 -6.41 -0.84 -23.05
C LEU A 158 -5.17 -1.04 -22.18
N GLU A 159 -4.00 -0.61 -22.65
CA GLU A 159 -2.77 -0.62 -21.85
C GLU A 159 -2.91 0.24 -20.59
N GLY A 160 -3.43 1.46 -20.73
CA GLY A 160 -3.73 2.34 -19.59
C GLY A 160 -4.73 1.72 -18.61
N ALA A 161 -5.78 1.08 -19.12
CA ALA A 161 -6.78 0.40 -18.30
C ALA A 161 -6.19 -0.80 -17.54
N VAL A 162 -5.27 -1.54 -18.15
CA VAL A 162 -4.53 -2.62 -17.46
C VAL A 162 -3.69 -2.05 -16.34
N GLY A 163 -2.87 -1.03 -16.61
CA GLY A 163 -2.04 -0.39 -15.58
C GLY A 163 -2.88 0.07 -14.39
N SER A 164 -3.97 0.78 -14.66
CA SER A 164 -4.89 1.27 -13.62
C SER A 164 -5.58 0.14 -12.85
N TYR A 165 -6.01 -0.92 -13.52
CA TYR A 165 -6.63 -2.07 -12.86
C TYR A 165 -5.64 -2.78 -11.93
N ILE A 166 -4.40 -3.00 -12.38
CA ILE A 166 -3.36 -3.62 -11.56
C ILE A 166 -3.02 -2.72 -10.36
N GLU A 167 -2.85 -1.41 -10.58
CA GLU A 167 -2.58 -0.43 -9.52
C GLU A 167 -3.67 -0.43 -8.44
N ASP A 168 -4.95 -0.55 -8.81
CA ASP A 168 -6.08 -0.61 -7.87
C ASP A 168 -6.09 -1.91 -7.05
N GLN A 169 -5.71 -3.04 -7.65
CA GLN A 169 -5.73 -4.33 -6.95
C GLN A 169 -4.54 -4.50 -6.00
N LEU A 170 -3.37 -3.96 -6.33
CA LEU A 170 -2.12 -4.19 -5.60
C LEU A 170 -2.18 -3.81 -4.11
N PRO A 171 -2.68 -2.62 -3.69
CA PRO A 171 -2.81 -2.27 -2.27
C PRO A 171 -3.51 -3.36 -1.46
N THR A 172 -4.59 -3.94 -1.99
CA THR A 172 -5.33 -4.99 -1.28
C THR A 172 -4.55 -6.30 -1.12
N LEU A 173 -3.55 -6.55 -1.96
CA LEU A 173 -2.70 -7.74 -1.88
C LEU A 173 -1.67 -7.61 -0.75
N TRP A 174 -1.12 -6.41 -0.51
CA TRP A 174 -0.22 -6.16 0.62
C TRP A 174 -0.85 -6.60 1.95
N TYR A 175 -2.07 -6.16 2.21
CA TYR A 175 -2.77 -6.44 3.48
C TYR A 175 -3.20 -7.89 3.68
N ARG A 176 -3.04 -8.78 2.68
CA ARG A 176 -3.41 -10.20 2.81
C ARG A 176 -2.29 -11.05 3.40
N HIS A 177 -1.06 -10.56 3.37
CA HIS A 177 0.11 -11.35 3.72
C HIS A 177 0.49 -11.23 5.20
N PRO A 178 0.90 -12.34 5.84
CA PRO A 178 1.35 -12.31 7.23
C PRO A 178 2.56 -11.39 7.46
N SER A 179 3.47 -11.30 6.48
CA SER A 179 4.64 -10.43 6.55
C SER A 179 4.23 -8.96 6.70
N PHE A 180 3.22 -8.51 5.96
CA PHE A 180 2.71 -7.15 6.08
C PHE A 180 1.90 -6.94 7.36
N ALA A 181 1.21 -7.98 7.85
CA ALA A 181 0.51 -7.91 9.13
C ALA A 181 1.47 -7.65 10.31
N ALA A 182 2.75 -8.01 10.21
CA ALA A 182 3.76 -7.64 11.20
C ALA A 182 4.05 -6.12 11.25
N LEU A 183 3.66 -5.40 10.21
CA LEU A 183 3.70 -3.93 10.14
C LEU A 183 2.38 -3.29 10.57
N ASP A 184 1.38 -4.05 11.01
CA ASP A 184 0.17 -3.45 11.54
C ASP A 184 0.47 -2.63 12.81
N SER A 185 -0.43 -1.70 13.15
CA SER A 185 -0.19 -0.79 14.28
C SER A 185 0.10 -1.52 15.59
N VAL A 186 -0.45 -2.72 15.80
CA VAL A 186 -0.28 -3.47 17.04
C VAL A 186 1.09 -4.13 17.10
N SER A 187 1.48 -4.81 16.03
CA SER A 187 2.75 -5.53 15.91
C SER A 187 3.93 -4.57 15.87
N LEU A 188 3.81 -3.46 15.12
CA LEU A 188 4.83 -2.43 15.04
C LEU A 188 5.07 -1.79 16.41
N ARG A 189 4.00 -1.48 17.15
CA ARG A 189 4.12 -0.99 18.53
C ARG A 189 4.79 -1.99 19.44
N SER A 190 4.38 -3.25 19.39
CA SER A 190 5.00 -4.31 20.20
C SER A 190 6.49 -4.42 19.92
N PHE A 191 6.90 -4.37 18.65
CA PHE A 191 8.30 -4.37 18.23
C PHE A 191 9.04 -3.15 18.78
N MET A 192 8.47 -1.95 18.66
CA MET A 192 9.07 -0.72 19.20
C MET A 192 9.28 -0.81 20.72
N GLU A 193 8.25 -1.21 21.46
CA GLU A 193 8.32 -1.35 22.91
C GLU A 193 9.42 -2.33 23.32
N GLN A 194 9.49 -3.50 22.69
CA GLN A 194 10.52 -4.50 22.97
C GLN A 194 11.93 -3.99 22.65
N THR A 195 12.08 -3.28 21.54
CA THR A 195 13.37 -2.74 21.10
C THR A 195 13.87 -1.65 22.05
N VAL A 196 12.98 -0.76 22.49
CA VAL A 196 13.28 0.27 23.50
C VAL A 196 13.65 -0.40 24.81
N LEU A 197 12.88 -1.38 25.28
CA LEU A 197 13.13 -2.06 26.56
C LEU A 197 14.44 -2.85 26.60
N THR A 198 14.98 -3.23 25.44
CA THR A 198 16.29 -3.86 25.34
C THR A 198 17.44 -2.91 25.73
N HIS A 199 17.23 -1.60 25.58
CA HIS A 199 18.26 -0.57 25.82
C HIS A 199 17.91 0.37 26.98
N CYS A 200 16.63 0.61 27.21
CA CYS A 200 16.09 1.49 28.24
C CYS A 200 15.30 0.69 29.27
N PRO A 201 15.85 0.46 30.48
CA PRO A 201 15.15 -0.26 31.51
C PRO A 201 13.93 0.52 31.98
N LEU A 202 12.92 -0.23 32.45
CA LEU A 202 11.75 0.36 33.08
C LEU A 202 12.12 1.05 34.38
N VAL A 203 11.56 2.23 34.58
CA VAL A 203 11.73 3.05 35.78
C VAL A 203 10.37 3.31 36.42
N LYS A 204 10.36 3.36 37.75
CA LYS A 204 9.22 3.85 38.53
C LYS A 204 9.16 5.37 38.43
N LEU A 205 8.01 5.96 38.76
CA LEU A 205 7.83 7.42 38.81
C LEU A 205 8.76 8.11 39.82
N ASN A 206 9.27 7.39 40.82
CA ASN A 206 10.28 7.90 41.76
C ASN A 206 11.72 7.74 41.25
N GLY A 207 11.92 7.25 40.02
CA GLY A 207 13.23 7.05 39.39
C GLY A 207 13.94 5.75 39.76
N GLU A 208 13.35 4.91 40.62
CA GLU A 208 13.94 3.62 40.96
C GLU A 208 13.69 2.58 39.85
N PRO A 209 14.64 1.67 39.59
CA PRO A 209 14.41 0.58 38.66
C PRO A 209 13.29 -0.35 39.15
N VAL A 210 12.47 -0.83 38.23
CA VAL A 210 11.43 -1.83 38.52
C VAL A 210 12.09 -3.20 38.76
N THR A 211 11.73 -3.90 39.84
CA THR A 211 12.21 -5.27 40.09
C THR A 211 11.36 -6.30 39.37
N ASP A 212 11.91 -7.48 39.08
CA ASP A 212 11.22 -8.55 38.33
C ASP A 212 9.87 -8.96 38.94
N ASP A 213 9.75 -8.92 40.28
CA ASP A 213 8.52 -9.26 41.00
C ASP A 213 7.39 -8.23 40.81
N GLU A 214 7.72 -6.96 40.57
CA GLU A 214 6.75 -5.87 40.37
C GLU A 214 6.29 -5.73 38.90
N LEU A 215 7.07 -6.28 37.97
CA LEU A 215 6.83 -6.25 36.53
C LEU A 215 5.51 -6.95 36.14
N ILE A 216 5.06 -7.92 36.95
CA ILE A 216 3.83 -8.68 36.75
C ILE A 216 2.57 -7.84 37.06
N GLN A 217 2.66 -6.85 37.95
CA GLN A 217 1.51 -6.00 38.32
C GLN A 217 1.41 -4.70 37.50
N GLN A 218 2.51 -4.20 36.94
CA GLN A 218 2.56 -2.93 36.19
C GLN A 218 2.32 -3.06 34.68
N GLN A 219 1.46 -3.99 34.24
CA GLN A 219 1.17 -4.12 32.80
C GLN A 219 0.55 -2.86 32.17
N GLN A 220 -0.06 -1.97 32.96
CA GLN A 220 -0.77 -0.81 32.43
C GLN A 220 0.08 0.43 32.20
N HIS A 221 1.21 0.59 32.90
CA HIS A 221 2.00 1.82 32.83
C HIS A 221 3.50 1.51 32.82
N ARG A 222 4.10 1.60 31.63
CA ARG A 222 5.52 1.35 31.40
C ARG A 222 6.22 2.68 31.16
N TYR A 223 7.07 3.08 32.09
CA TYR A 223 7.80 4.35 31.99
C TYR A 223 9.29 4.11 31.73
N ILE A 224 9.89 4.99 30.92
CA ILE A 224 11.33 5.02 30.63
C ILE A 224 11.85 6.44 30.84
N SER A 225 13.13 6.61 31.18
CA SER A 225 13.75 7.95 31.23
C SER A 225 13.98 8.49 29.81
N HIS A 226 13.65 9.76 29.60
CA HIS A 226 13.94 10.48 28.36
C HIS A 226 15.44 10.48 28.03
N GLN A 227 16.30 10.64 29.04
CA GLN A 227 17.75 10.68 28.87
C GLN A 227 18.30 9.37 28.29
N CYS A 228 17.60 8.25 28.50
CA CYS A 228 17.96 6.99 27.88
C CYS A 228 17.68 6.97 26.38
N LEU A 229 16.58 7.56 25.91
CA LEU A 229 16.19 7.47 24.50
C LEU A 229 17.17 8.15 23.54
N GLN A 230 17.74 9.29 23.94
CA GLN A 230 18.59 10.11 23.09
C GLN A 230 19.84 9.38 22.54
N PRO A 231 20.69 8.73 23.36
CA PRO A 231 21.84 7.98 22.85
C PRO A 231 21.45 6.75 22.02
N PHE A 232 20.27 6.17 22.26
CA PHE A 232 19.78 4.99 21.54
C PHE A 232 18.94 5.32 20.31
N ALA A 233 18.60 6.59 20.07
CA ALA A 233 17.67 6.99 19.02
C ALA A 233 18.11 6.51 17.64
N ARG A 234 19.42 6.59 17.33
CA ARG A 234 19.97 6.11 16.06
C ARG A 234 19.88 4.58 15.94
N THR A 235 20.32 3.84 16.94
CA THR A 235 20.25 2.37 16.92
C THR A 235 18.81 1.86 16.83
N PHE A 236 17.89 2.50 17.56
CA PHE A 236 16.46 2.22 17.49
C PHE A 236 15.89 2.52 16.10
N SER A 237 16.22 3.69 15.54
CA SER A 237 15.83 4.08 14.17
C SER A 237 16.30 3.07 13.13
N THR A 238 17.56 2.62 13.20
CA THR A 238 18.09 1.59 12.29
C THR A 238 17.36 0.26 12.47
N SER A 239 17.15 -0.19 13.71
CA SER A 239 16.44 -1.45 13.98
C SER A 239 15.00 -1.43 13.45
N LEU A 240 14.35 -0.28 13.54
CA LEU A 240 13.00 -0.06 13.06
C LEU A 240 12.92 -0.02 11.53
N ASP A 241 13.86 0.67 10.90
CA ASP A 241 14.00 0.70 9.44
C ASP A 241 14.26 -0.71 8.87
N ASP A 242 15.19 -1.46 9.48
CA ASP A 242 15.48 -2.85 9.10
C ASP A 242 14.23 -3.73 9.22
N PHE A 243 13.47 -3.60 10.32
CA PHE A 243 12.23 -4.34 10.52
C PHE A 243 11.18 -4.01 9.45
N ILE A 244 10.98 -2.73 9.11
CA ILE A 244 10.04 -2.30 8.08
C ILE A 244 10.46 -2.85 6.71
N LYS A 245 11.72 -2.66 6.33
CA LYS A 245 12.29 -3.12 5.06
C LYS A 245 12.15 -4.63 4.89
N GLN A 246 12.52 -5.39 5.91
CA GLN A 246 12.44 -6.85 5.87
C GLN A 246 11.01 -7.35 5.63
N ASN A 247 10.03 -6.80 6.35
CA ASN A 247 8.63 -7.21 6.22
C ASN A 247 8.00 -6.72 4.90
N MET A 248 8.30 -5.51 4.46
CA MET A 248 7.90 -4.98 3.14
C MET A 248 8.43 -5.86 2.01
N GLN A 249 9.70 -6.20 2.07
CA GLN A 249 10.34 -7.06 1.08
C GLN A 249 9.74 -8.47 1.07
N SER A 250 9.58 -9.08 2.24
CA SER A 250 8.96 -10.39 2.37
C SER A 250 7.56 -10.41 1.76
N THR A 251 6.76 -9.37 2.05
CA THR A 251 5.43 -9.19 1.44
C THR A 251 5.50 -9.08 -0.07
N LEU A 252 6.42 -8.29 -0.62
CA LEU A 252 6.54 -8.12 -2.07
C LEU A 252 6.90 -9.44 -2.76
N VAL A 253 7.79 -10.23 -2.15
CA VAL A 253 8.12 -11.59 -2.64
C VAL A 253 6.88 -12.48 -2.64
N GLU A 254 6.07 -12.43 -1.59
CA GLU A 254 4.81 -13.17 -1.50
C GLU A 254 3.79 -12.72 -2.57
N ILE A 255 3.61 -11.41 -2.78
CA ILE A 255 2.75 -10.87 -3.84
C ILE A 255 3.21 -11.34 -5.21
N VAL A 256 4.50 -11.22 -5.53
CA VAL A 256 5.05 -11.58 -6.84
C VAL A 256 4.93 -13.08 -7.09
N ARG A 257 5.17 -13.91 -6.07
CA ARG A 257 5.13 -15.37 -6.18
C ARG A 257 3.70 -15.91 -6.22
N ASP A 258 2.83 -15.43 -5.35
CA ASP A 258 1.56 -16.08 -5.04
C ASP A 258 0.36 -15.35 -5.67
N ASP A 259 0.30 -14.01 -5.62
CA ASP A 259 -0.88 -13.27 -6.08
C ASP A 259 -0.79 -12.79 -7.54
N LEU A 260 0.39 -12.28 -7.92
CA LEU A 260 0.59 -11.66 -9.22
C LEU A 260 0.26 -12.62 -10.38
N PRO A 261 0.60 -13.91 -10.35
CA PRO A 261 0.18 -14.86 -11.38
C PRO A 261 -1.34 -14.88 -11.58
N HIS A 262 -2.10 -14.90 -10.48
CA HIS A 262 -3.56 -14.93 -10.53
C HIS A 262 -4.14 -13.61 -11.03
N LEU A 263 -3.54 -12.49 -10.62
CA LEU A 263 -3.94 -11.16 -11.08
C LEU A 263 -3.73 -11.01 -12.59
N LEU A 264 -2.59 -11.49 -13.11
CA LEU A 264 -2.28 -11.47 -14.54
C LEU A 264 -3.22 -12.36 -15.34
N ILE A 265 -3.51 -13.59 -14.89
CA ILE A 265 -4.48 -14.47 -15.54
C ILE A 265 -5.86 -13.82 -15.62
N ARG A 266 -6.32 -13.15 -14.55
CA ARG A 266 -7.62 -12.46 -14.58
C ARG A 266 -7.61 -11.28 -15.55
N THR A 267 -6.51 -10.52 -15.56
CA THR A 267 -6.32 -9.39 -16.48
C THR A 267 -6.34 -9.86 -17.94
N ASP A 268 -5.65 -10.95 -18.25
CA ASP A 268 -5.65 -11.59 -19.57
C ASP A 268 -7.06 -11.97 -20.02
N ASN A 269 -7.81 -12.67 -19.15
CA ASN A 269 -9.19 -13.05 -19.45
C ASN A 269 -10.10 -11.83 -19.71
N HIS A 270 -9.91 -10.74 -18.95
CA HIS A 270 -10.65 -9.49 -19.18
C HIS A 270 -10.26 -8.86 -20.53
N LEU A 271 -8.97 -8.78 -20.85
CA LEU A 271 -8.49 -8.26 -22.13
C LEU A 271 -9.03 -9.08 -23.31
N LEU A 272 -8.94 -10.41 -23.24
CA LEU A 272 -9.47 -11.30 -24.28
C LEU A 272 -10.96 -11.11 -24.51
N ALA A 273 -11.75 -10.94 -23.45
CA ALA A 273 -13.18 -10.67 -23.57
C ALA A 273 -13.45 -9.32 -24.27
N ILE A 274 -12.68 -8.29 -23.93
CA ILE A 274 -12.79 -6.96 -24.55
C ILE A 274 -12.36 -7.03 -26.03
N LEU A 275 -11.20 -7.61 -26.33
CA LEU A 275 -10.72 -7.77 -27.70
C LEU A 275 -11.69 -8.58 -28.55
N ASN A 276 -12.24 -9.66 -28.02
CA ASN A 276 -13.25 -10.45 -28.73
C ASN A 276 -14.50 -9.61 -29.06
N HIS A 277 -14.92 -8.72 -28.16
CA HIS A 277 -16.01 -7.79 -28.42
C HIS A 277 -15.65 -6.82 -29.56
N PHE A 278 -14.49 -6.16 -29.52
CA PHE A 278 -14.05 -5.26 -30.59
C PHE A 278 -13.91 -5.98 -31.94
N ASN A 279 -13.25 -7.13 -31.97
CA ASN A 279 -13.06 -7.94 -33.18
C ASN A 279 -14.37 -8.44 -33.78
N THR A 280 -15.41 -8.68 -32.96
CA THR A 280 -16.69 -9.21 -33.44
C THR A 280 -17.62 -8.09 -33.93
N PHE A 281 -17.63 -6.95 -33.25
CA PHE A 281 -18.70 -5.95 -33.41
C PHE A 281 -18.24 -4.59 -33.95
N LEU A 282 -16.97 -4.24 -33.83
CA LEU A 282 -16.49 -2.87 -34.09
C LEU A 282 -15.43 -2.81 -35.19
N LEU A 283 -14.50 -3.77 -35.22
CA LEU A 283 -13.42 -3.78 -36.19
C LEU A 283 -13.86 -4.38 -37.52
N SER A 284 -13.23 -3.89 -38.59
CA SER A 284 -13.45 -4.42 -39.93
C SER A 284 -12.92 -5.85 -40.03
N ALA A 285 -13.47 -6.66 -40.94
CA ALA A 285 -13.00 -8.04 -41.16
C ALA A 285 -11.52 -8.13 -41.60
N ARG A 286 -10.86 -7.00 -41.86
CA ARG A 286 -9.45 -6.90 -42.25
C ARG A 286 -8.51 -6.67 -41.08
N SER A 287 -9.04 -6.30 -39.91
CA SER A 287 -8.28 -5.89 -38.74
C SER A 287 -8.65 -6.77 -37.55
N GLN A 288 -7.67 -7.47 -36.97
CA GLN A 288 -7.85 -8.20 -35.72
C GLN A 288 -6.86 -7.72 -34.67
N LEU A 289 -7.37 -7.44 -33.48
CA LEU A 289 -6.56 -7.21 -32.31
C LEU A 289 -6.28 -8.52 -31.59
N LEU A 290 -5.01 -8.75 -31.31
CA LEU A 290 -4.53 -9.90 -30.55
C LEU A 290 -3.70 -9.40 -29.37
N THR A 291 -3.81 -10.08 -28.25
CA THR A 291 -2.88 -9.93 -27.12
C THR A 291 -1.68 -10.84 -27.35
N ASP A 292 -0.46 -10.30 -27.20
CA ASP A 292 0.72 -11.11 -26.92
C ASP A 292 1.07 -10.96 -25.43
N LEU A 293 0.44 -11.80 -24.61
CA LEU A 293 0.82 -11.97 -23.21
C LEU A 293 1.85 -13.09 -23.01
N THR A 294 2.33 -13.72 -24.08
CA THR A 294 3.44 -14.67 -24.00
C THR A 294 4.70 -13.99 -23.50
N SER A 295 4.85 -12.67 -23.68
CA SER A 295 5.86 -11.87 -22.98
C SER A 295 5.74 -12.08 -21.46
N LEU A 296 4.57 -11.83 -20.86
CA LEU A 296 4.32 -11.91 -19.41
C LEU A 296 4.52 -13.31 -18.83
N GLN A 297 4.06 -14.35 -19.51
CA GLN A 297 4.29 -15.74 -19.07
C GLN A 297 5.76 -16.17 -19.21
N ASN A 298 6.45 -15.75 -20.28
CA ASN A 298 7.88 -16.00 -20.41
C ASN A 298 8.69 -15.19 -19.38
N HIS A 299 8.22 -13.99 -18.99
CA HIS A 299 8.83 -13.18 -17.92
C HIS A 299 8.64 -13.78 -16.52
N GLN A 300 7.57 -14.56 -16.30
CA GLN A 300 7.43 -15.36 -15.07
C GLN A 300 8.52 -16.45 -14.94
N HIS A 301 8.93 -17.06 -16.06
CA HIS A 301 9.93 -18.13 -16.05
C HIS A 301 11.37 -17.64 -16.22
N ALA A 302 11.57 -16.49 -16.88
CA ALA A 302 12.89 -15.96 -17.19
C ALA A 302 13.18 -14.71 -16.37
N THR A 303 13.70 -14.86 -15.14
CA THR A 303 14.60 -13.91 -14.43
C THR A 303 14.26 -12.41 -14.40
N SER A 304 13.12 -11.94 -14.90
CA SER A 304 12.84 -10.52 -15.15
C SER A 304 12.23 -9.85 -13.92
N TRP A 305 11.47 -10.60 -13.14
CA TRP A 305 11.10 -10.19 -11.78
C TRP A 305 12.27 -10.22 -10.80
N SER A 306 13.49 -10.57 -11.25
CA SER A 306 14.68 -10.49 -10.40
C SER A 306 14.86 -9.10 -9.81
N PHE A 307 14.50 -8.05 -10.55
CA PHE A 307 14.50 -6.67 -10.07
C PHE A 307 13.59 -6.45 -8.85
N LEU A 308 12.46 -7.16 -8.74
CA LEU A 308 11.57 -7.07 -7.56
C LEU A 308 12.00 -7.99 -6.43
N SER A 309 12.70 -9.08 -6.73
CA SER A 309 13.26 -9.97 -5.71
C SER A 309 14.63 -9.52 -5.19
N ASP A 310 15.27 -8.57 -5.89
CA ASP A 310 16.55 -8.02 -5.51
C ASP A 310 16.38 -7.13 -4.28
N VAL A 311 16.96 -7.60 -3.18
CA VAL A 311 16.95 -6.95 -1.86
C VAL A 311 17.46 -5.51 -2.00
N ASP A 312 18.49 -5.32 -2.83
CA ASP A 312 19.14 -4.03 -2.99
C ASP A 312 18.26 -3.05 -3.76
N THR A 313 17.44 -3.54 -4.68
CA THR A 313 16.52 -2.70 -5.46
C THR A 313 15.32 -2.27 -4.62
N VAL A 314 14.71 -3.19 -3.87
CA VAL A 314 13.59 -2.85 -2.96
C VAL A 314 14.11 -1.95 -1.83
N GLY A 315 15.29 -2.27 -1.29
CA GLY A 315 16.03 -1.44 -0.35
C GLY A 315 16.25 -0.04 -0.90
N ALA A 316 16.87 0.11 -2.08
CA ALA A 316 17.12 1.40 -2.72
C ALA A 316 15.83 2.17 -3.05
N LEU A 317 14.72 1.49 -3.28
CA LEU A 317 13.42 2.11 -3.55
C LEU A 317 12.78 2.62 -2.26
N LEU A 318 12.83 1.83 -1.19
CA LEU A 318 12.42 2.25 0.14
C LEU A 318 13.32 3.38 0.66
N ASP A 319 14.63 3.28 0.41
CA ASP A 319 15.62 4.31 0.69
C ASP A 319 15.33 5.55 -0.15
N SER A 320 15.00 5.45 -1.43
CA SER A 320 14.62 6.61 -2.24
C SER A 320 13.32 7.26 -1.78
N ILE A 321 12.37 6.51 -1.21
CA ILE A 321 11.16 7.06 -0.58
C ILE A 321 11.54 7.78 0.71
N SER A 322 12.47 7.21 1.48
CA SER A 322 13.01 7.78 2.72
C SER A 322 13.87 9.03 2.49
N ASP A 323 14.75 9.01 1.48
CA ASP A 323 15.75 10.02 1.11
C ASP A 323 15.16 11.21 0.37
N GLY A 324 13.97 11.06 -0.23
CA GLY A 324 13.19 12.17 -0.77
C GLY A 324 12.89 13.25 0.29
N GLU A 325 13.08 12.88 1.54
CA GLU A 325 13.03 13.74 2.69
C GLU A 325 14.43 13.66 3.37
N ASN A 326 15.13 14.78 3.61
CA ASN A 326 16.47 14.76 4.23
C ASN A 326 16.43 14.29 5.72
N LYS A 327 16.21 13.00 6.02
CA LYS A 327 15.42 12.58 7.19
C LYS A 327 15.98 11.55 8.17
N ALA A 328 17.24 11.12 8.10
CA ALA A 328 17.81 10.41 9.26
C ALA A 328 17.62 11.23 10.56
N ASP A 329 17.71 12.55 10.44
CA ASP A 329 17.40 13.49 11.52
C ASP A 329 15.90 13.68 11.77
N SER A 330 15.02 13.41 10.80
CA SER A 330 13.57 13.61 10.99
C SER A 330 12.90 12.47 11.73
N LEU A 331 13.31 11.21 11.58
CA LEU A 331 12.75 10.17 12.45
C LEU A 331 13.21 10.40 13.89
N ILE A 332 14.49 10.75 14.08
CA ILE A 332 15.04 11.14 15.38
C ILE A 332 14.31 12.37 15.94
N HIS A 333 14.01 13.36 15.11
CA HIS A 333 13.23 14.53 15.49
C HIS A 333 11.80 14.15 15.90
N SER A 334 11.13 13.31 15.11
CA SER A 334 9.81 12.76 15.44
C SER A 334 9.85 11.98 16.75
N MET A 335 10.88 11.18 17.01
CA MET A 335 11.06 10.47 18.28
C MET A 335 11.16 11.44 19.47
N HIS A 336 11.96 12.50 19.34
CA HIS A 336 12.05 13.53 20.38
C HIS A 336 10.71 14.26 20.57
N GLN A 337 10.02 14.62 19.48
CA GLN A 337 8.71 15.25 19.57
C GLN A 337 7.68 14.34 20.27
N TYR A 338 7.64 13.07 19.89
CA TYR A 338 6.71 12.11 20.48
C TYR A 338 7.07 11.71 21.90
N SER A 339 8.35 11.75 22.29
CA SER A 339 8.76 11.54 23.70
C SER A 339 8.23 12.67 24.58
N VAL A 340 8.32 13.92 24.12
CA VAL A 340 7.75 15.09 24.82
C VAL A 340 6.23 15.00 24.91
N LEU A 341 5.54 14.59 23.83
CA LEU A 341 4.09 14.39 23.84
C LEU A 341 3.63 13.21 24.71
N ALA A 342 4.52 12.26 24.96
CA ALA A 342 4.31 11.13 25.86
C ALA A 342 4.89 11.37 27.27
N LYS A 343 5.30 12.62 27.59
CA LYS A 343 5.79 12.99 28.92
C LYS A 343 4.73 12.76 29.99
N VAL A 344 5.15 12.14 31.08
CA VAL A 344 4.33 11.93 32.27
C VAL A 344 4.72 12.97 33.31
N SER A 345 3.77 13.81 33.70
CA SER A 345 3.97 14.76 34.79
C SER A 345 3.77 14.04 36.13
N ILE A 346 4.78 14.05 36.98
CA ILE A 346 4.61 13.68 38.39
C ILE A 346 3.81 14.82 39.01
N ALA A 347 2.49 14.62 39.15
CA ALA A 347 1.67 15.55 39.91
C ALA A 347 2.27 15.64 41.32
N GLY A 348 2.76 16.84 41.66
CA GLY A 348 3.59 17.08 42.84
C GLY A 348 3.03 16.44 44.10
N VAL A 349 3.91 15.71 44.78
CA VAL A 349 3.82 15.40 46.21
C VAL A 349 3.99 16.69 47.01
#